data_AF-A0AAF0L9Q6-F1
#
_entry.id   AF-A0AAF0L9Q6-F1
#
_cell.length_a   1.000
_cell.length_b   1.000
_cell.length_c   1.000
_cell.angle_alpha   90.00
_cell.angle_beta   90.00
_cell.angle_gamma   90.00
#
_symmetry.space_group_name_H-M   'P 1'
#
loop_
_entity.id
_entity.type
_entity.pdbx_description
1 polymer ?
#
loop_
_entity_poly.entity_id
_entity_poly.type
_entity_poly.pdbx_seq_one_letter_code
_entity_poly.pdbx_strand_id
1 'polypeptide(L)'
;MSTVDSPWELTRAIAPRRYVNRMIAEADGVIRSNSYPSKYPVNGNPPATPWAMDLTSLDGRFWFAAFDLDAKTDDAFEQASDDLGVLVRILRDTGLPHVVCRSSPTGGFHVWVPLAGVDRATMVQLADAARTVLPTLDHGMLCNDRTGAVRPPGAPHARGGASTVMAGADDVDVLRTPTVTAGDLLRVTAAFRELRPTVDPADSSPTGPVDARHRAHRTLPAWGEAHMATVAGGRDPSRTGYLCLLAAAVSGWTLADVEHAARTAPGMEHYRTRNRPTGGRERRTAAEAAARLERQWAKAQERAVLYRYAPEERAQRDLTELTGIVDVVDAMLQAFTASPGRWTRSEADLHDSTVLTYLAWLSLRTGSRDVAAALRSVAIATGIPSSTVDRSLRRLHEAGWITRRRQADGPNAAVWRLTERFSTPVEHLGPLHDVTARPPAELFDVRAALIEALEDRITAGRHDVFTRAGLGPTARGMYESLTSAENSVESVAGRAGLPHGRARAALARLRRHTLAIASPAGWRRRLQDFRSHVARRLGVAGILERRAQQYVDERDLWAWWQDHLVRKAGRRGRDRVPPTQAVLFRSEDERGGPEAYPTYPCSSDGRGDHQEAMRFVRRGLLQELRDLELAA
;
A
#
# COMPACT_ATOMS: atom_id res chain seq x y z
N MET A 1 -11.41 35.85 33.88
CA MET A 1 -11.18 36.01 32.44
C MET A 1 -9.70 36.34 32.26
N SER A 2 -8.86 35.31 32.14
CA SER A 2 -7.43 35.50 31.86
C SER A 2 -7.31 36.06 30.45
N THR A 3 -6.63 37.20 30.30
CA THR A 3 -6.33 37.82 29.01
C THR A 3 -5.59 36.81 28.16
N VAL A 4 -6.14 36.44 27.00
CA VAL A 4 -5.42 35.63 26.02
C VAL A 4 -4.18 36.41 25.64
N ASP A 5 -3.02 36.00 26.14
CA ASP A 5 -1.70 36.47 25.70
C ASP A 5 -1.71 36.54 24.16
N SER A 6 -1.09 37.56 23.59
CA SER A 6 -0.96 37.63 22.14
C SER A 6 -0.34 36.31 21.62
N PRO A 7 -0.74 35.78 20.46
CA PRO A 7 -0.22 34.52 19.93
C PRO A 7 1.31 34.42 19.92
N TRP A 8 1.96 35.58 19.80
CA TRP A 8 3.41 35.71 19.87
C TRP A 8 3.96 35.55 21.30
N GLU A 9 3.33 36.12 22.32
CA GLU A 9 3.73 35.93 23.73
C GLU A 9 3.62 34.48 24.17
N LEU A 10 2.54 33.80 23.78
CA LEU A 10 2.41 32.36 24.01
C LEU A 10 3.53 31.60 23.30
N THR A 11 3.76 31.86 22.01
CA THR A 11 4.84 31.23 21.23
C THR A 11 6.19 31.44 21.90
N ARG A 12 6.46 32.65 22.41
CA ARG A 12 7.70 32.99 23.11
C ARG A 12 7.91 32.18 24.39
N ALA A 13 6.84 31.93 25.13
CA ALA A 13 6.91 31.18 26.37
C ALA A 13 7.13 29.67 26.15
N ILE A 14 6.60 29.12 25.05
CA ILE A 14 6.57 27.67 24.83
C ILE A 14 7.58 27.16 23.81
N ALA A 15 8.20 28.02 22.99
CA ALA A 15 9.13 27.59 21.94
C ALA A 15 10.34 26.82 22.52
N PRO A 16 10.57 25.56 22.14
CA PRO A 16 11.71 24.76 22.65
C PRO A 16 13.09 25.29 22.22
N ARG A 17 13.12 26.17 21.22
CA ARG A 17 14.33 26.76 20.64
C ARG A 17 14.24 28.27 20.68
N ARG A 18 15.39 28.95 20.65
CA ARG A 18 15.50 30.43 20.62
C ARG A 18 15.04 31.07 19.29
N TYR A 19 14.42 30.29 18.40
CA TYR A 19 13.92 30.72 17.11
C TYR A 19 12.63 29.95 16.75
N VAL A 20 11.84 30.53 15.85
CA VAL A 20 10.76 29.86 15.11
C VAL A 20 11.13 29.74 13.63
N ASN A 21 10.43 28.86 12.90
CA ASN A 21 10.53 28.78 11.45
C ASN A 21 9.48 29.69 10.84
N ARG A 22 9.85 30.59 9.93
CA ARG A 22 8.93 31.49 9.21
C ARG A 22 8.91 31.21 7.71
N MET A 23 7.76 31.49 7.10
CA MET A 23 7.61 31.50 5.65
C MET A 23 8.30 32.72 5.04
N ILE A 24 8.75 32.60 3.80
CA ILE A 24 9.29 33.71 3.00
C ILE A 24 8.27 34.02 1.90
N ALA A 25 7.86 35.29 1.81
CA ALA A 25 7.08 35.77 0.68
C ALA A 25 7.97 35.91 -0.55
N GLU A 26 7.45 35.60 -1.74
CA GLU A 26 8.15 35.85 -3.01
C GLU A 26 8.30 37.36 -3.26
N ALA A 27 9.01 37.74 -4.32
CA ALA A 27 9.29 39.15 -4.64
C ALA A 27 8.01 40.00 -4.86
N ASP A 28 6.89 39.34 -5.18
CA ASP A 28 5.55 39.93 -5.33
C ASP A 28 4.78 40.05 -3.98
N GLY A 29 5.38 39.65 -2.86
CA GLY A 29 4.76 39.65 -1.54
C GLY A 29 3.85 38.44 -1.27
N VAL A 30 3.71 37.51 -2.22
CA VAL A 30 2.80 36.37 -2.11
C VAL A 30 3.53 35.14 -1.56
N ILE A 31 2.87 34.42 -0.66
CA ILE A 31 3.36 33.14 -0.13
C ILE A 31 2.77 32.01 -0.97
N ARG A 32 3.59 31.37 -1.83
CA ARG A 32 3.17 30.26 -2.69
C ARG A 32 3.61 28.89 -2.18
N SER A 33 4.72 28.83 -1.44
CA SER A 33 5.28 27.59 -0.90
C SER A 33 4.81 27.35 0.53
N ASN A 34 4.26 26.16 0.82
CA ASN A 34 3.92 25.72 2.18
C ASN A 34 5.17 25.18 2.90
N SER A 35 6.23 25.99 2.97
CA SER A 35 7.49 25.65 3.63
C SER A 35 7.95 26.77 4.55
N TYR A 36 8.70 26.42 5.59
CA TYR A 36 9.22 27.37 6.58
C TYR A 36 10.76 27.37 6.55
N PRO A 37 11.39 27.91 5.49
CA PRO A 37 12.84 27.78 5.28
C PRO A 37 13.69 28.73 6.13
N SER A 38 13.11 29.79 6.72
CA SER A 38 13.85 30.84 7.43
C SER A 38 13.71 30.72 8.93
N LYS A 39 14.82 30.81 9.68
CA LYS A 39 14.80 30.89 11.14
C LYS A 39 14.61 32.34 11.58
N TYR A 40 13.74 32.57 12.56
CA TYR A 40 13.44 33.91 13.11
C TYR A 40 13.58 33.91 14.64
N PRO A 41 14.37 34.82 15.25
CA PRO A 41 14.57 34.85 16.70
C PRO A 41 13.27 35.08 17.48
N VAL A 42 13.10 34.35 18.58
CA VAL A 42 11.91 34.43 19.44
C VAL A 42 11.92 35.69 20.31
N ASN A 43 13.09 36.26 20.61
CA ASN A 43 13.25 37.40 21.54
C ASN A 43 12.87 38.77 20.95
N GLY A 44 12.27 38.83 19.76
CA GLY A 44 11.91 40.07 19.05
C GLY A 44 10.40 40.27 18.87
N ASN A 45 10.05 41.18 17.96
CA ASN A 45 8.67 41.38 17.50
C ASN A 45 8.17 40.17 16.68
N PRO A 46 6.85 39.96 16.54
CA PRO A 46 6.33 38.85 15.72
C PRO A 46 6.78 38.98 14.26
N PRO A 47 7.04 37.85 13.57
CA PRO A 47 7.27 37.85 12.12
C PRO A 47 6.05 38.41 11.36
N ALA A 48 6.30 39.14 10.27
CA ALA A 48 5.24 39.62 9.38
C ALA A 48 4.61 38.50 8.53
N THR A 49 5.20 37.30 8.53
CA THR A 49 4.73 36.12 7.80
C THR A 49 4.40 34.97 8.75
N PRO A 50 3.56 34.00 8.36
CA PRO A 50 3.27 32.81 9.15
C PRO A 50 4.52 32.12 9.72
N TRP A 51 4.41 31.65 10.96
CA TRP A 51 5.47 30.93 11.66
C TRP A 51 4.98 29.59 12.22
N ALA A 52 5.94 28.69 12.40
CA ALA A 52 5.78 27.40 13.05
C ALA A 52 6.93 27.20 14.05
N MET A 53 6.66 26.55 15.18
CA MET A 53 7.68 26.22 16.17
C MET A 53 8.11 24.77 16.01
N ASP A 54 9.41 24.50 16.23
CA ASP A 54 9.91 23.13 16.31
C ASP A 54 9.33 22.45 17.57
N LEU A 55 9.00 21.16 17.48
CA LEU A 55 8.49 20.37 18.61
C LEU A 55 9.60 19.91 19.58
N THR A 56 10.85 20.03 19.14
CA THR A 56 12.03 19.52 19.85
C THR A 56 13.04 20.60 20.22
N SER A 57 13.77 20.41 21.32
CA SER A 57 14.98 21.17 21.64
C SER A 57 16.15 20.81 20.70
N LEU A 58 17.32 21.43 20.90
CA LEU A 58 18.51 21.21 20.06
C LEU A 58 19.15 19.83 20.25
N ASP A 59 18.92 19.20 21.40
CA ASP A 59 19.34 17.84 21.74
C ASP A 59 18.39 16.75 21.21
N GLY A 60 17.34 17.13 20.48
CA GLY A 60 16.38 16.19 19.87
C GLY A 60 15.30 15.67 20.82
N ARG A 61 15.17 16.22 22.04
CA ARG A 61 14.07 15.87 22.97
C ARG A 61 12.78 16.59 22.58
N PHE A 62 11.67 15.87 22.57
CA PHE A 62 10.34 16.39 22.30
C PHE A 62 9.75 17.07 23.53
N TRP A 63 9.34 18.31 23.38
CA TRP A 63 8.65 19.10 24.40
C TRP A 63 7.15 19.22 24.13
N PHE A 64 6.71 18.82 22.94
CA PHE A 64 5.30 18.77 22.57
C PHE A 64 5.03 17.54 21.70
N ALA A 65 3.91 16.86 21.96
CA ALA A 65 3.26 16.03 20.96
C ALA A 65 2.19 16.89 20.26
N ALA A 66 2.26 16.96 18.94
CA ALA A 66 1.26 17.63 18.13
C ALA A 66 0.63 16.61 17.17
N PHE A 67 -0.65 16.33 17.36
CA PHE A 67 -1.43 15.49 16.44
C PHE A 67 -2.10 16.39 15.41
N ASP A 68 -1.72 16.24 14.15
CA ASP A 68 -2.29 16.99 13.04
C ASP A 68 -3.32 16.11 12.31
N LEU A 69 -4.60 16.40 12.51
CA LEU A 69 -5.72 15.70 11.89
C LEU A 69 -6.16 16.48 10.66
N ASP A 70 -5.79 15.95 9.50
CA ASP A 70 -5.80 16.65 8.22
C ASP A 70 -7.16 16.50 7.52
N ALA A 71 -7.76 17.60 7.09
CA ALA A 71 -9.05 17.59 6.39
C ALA A 71 -9.03 18.49 5.14
N LYS A 72 -9.31 17.90 3.97
CA LYS A 72 -9.24 18.57 2.66
C LYS A 72 -10.58 18.63 1.91
N THR A 73 -11.59 17.92 2.42
CA THR A 73 -12.98 17.87 1.91
C THR A 73 -13.94 17.85 3.10
N ASP A 74 -15.23 18.10 2.87
CA ASP A 74 -16.25 18.05 3.94
C ASP A 74 -16.34 16.65 4.57
N ASP A 75 -16.25 15.60 3.76
CA ASP A 75 -16.18 14.20 4.25
C ASP A 75 -14.91 13.94 5.08
N ALA A 76 -13.77 14.49 4.66
CA ALA A 76 -12.52 14.38 5.43
C ALA A 76 -12.59 15.19 6.73
N PHE A 77 -13.35 16.29 6.75
CA PHE A 77 -13.58 17.07 7.97
C PHE A 77 -14.44 16.31 8.97
N GLU A 78 -15.51 15.64 8.52
CA GLU A 78 -16.29 14.75 9.39
C GLU A 78 -15.43 13.62 9.96
N GLN A 79 -14.57 12.99 9.14
CA GLN A 79 -13.66 11.94 9.61
C GLN A 79 -12.62 12.48 10.61
N ALA A 80 -12.01 13.63 10.33
CA ALA A 80 -11.06 14.26 11.25
C ALA A 80 -11.73 14.65 12.58
N SER A 81 -13.02 15.00 12.56
CA SER A 81 -13.79 15.26 13.78
C SER A 81 -14.08 13.98 14.58
N ASP A 82 -14.28 12.84 13.91
CA ASP A 82 -14.43 11.55 14.58
C ASP A 82 -13.11 11.11 15.22
N ASP A 83 -12.01 11.21 14.47
CA ASP A 83 -10.64 10.94 14.94
C ASP A 83 -10.27 11.84 16.14
N LEU A 84 -10.61 13.13 16.08
CA LEU A 84 -10.43 14.07 17.19
C LEU A 84 -11.15 13.59 18.44
N GLY A 85 -12.39 13.09 18.30
CA GLY A 85 -13.17 12.59 19.43
C GLY A 85 -12.54 11.35 20.08
N VAL A 86 -12.00 10.43 19.29
CA VAL A 86 -11.26 9.27 19.79
C VAL A 86 -10.00 9.71 20.54
N LEU A 87 -9.20 10.60 19.94
CA LEU A 87 -7.98 11.12 20.56
C LEU A 87 -8.25 11.87 21.88
N VAL A 88 -9.19 12.82 21.89
CA VAL A 88 -9.55 13.59 23.09
C VAL A 88 -10.05 12.67 24.20
N ARG A 89 -10.83 11.63 23.86
CA ARG A 89 -11.28 10.66 24.86
C ARG A 89 -10.12 9.90 25.49
N ILE A 90 -9.19 9.38 24.69
CA ILE A 90 -8.00 8.68 25.19
C ILE A 90 -7.18 9.59 26.11
N LEU A 91 -6.96 10.85 25.70
CA LEU A 91 -6.21 11.82 26.50
C LEU A 91 -6.92 12.14 27.82
N ARG A 92 -8.26 12.22 27.84
CA ARG A 92 -9.03 12.43 29.07
C ARG A 92 -9.05 11.21 29.99
N ASP A 93 -9.27 10.03 29.43
CA ASP A 93 -9.29 8.78 30.19
C ASP A 93 -7.92 8.50 30.83
N THR A 94 -6.83 9.01 30.24
CA THR A 94 -5.46 8.94 30.77
C THR A 94 -5.06 10.16 31.61
N GLY A 95 -5.95 11.15 31.75
CA GLY A 95 -5.74 12.35 32.58
C GLY A 95 -4.71 13.34 32.03
N LEU A 96 -4.45 13.36 30.72
CA LEU A 96 -3.40 14.19 30.15
C LEU A 96 -3.89 15.60 29.76
N PRO A 97 -3.15 16.66 30.15
CA PRO A 97 -3.44 18.01 29.72
C PRO A 97 -3.24 18.14 28.21
N HIS A 98 -4.18 18.80 27.54
CA HIS A 98 -4.11 19.02 26.10
C HIS A 98 -4.88 20.25 25.64
N VAL A 99 -4.46 20.82 24.52
CA VAL A 99 -5.14 21.96 23.87
C VAL A 99 -5.55 21.56 22.46
N VAL A 100 -6.80 21.85 22.10
CA VAL A 100 -7.32 21.59 20.76
C VAL A 100 -7.43 22.90 19.99
N CYS A 101 -6.87 22.93 18.79
CA CYS A 101 -6.94 24.08 17.88
C CYS A 101 -7.53 23.67 16.54
N ARG A 102 -8.31 24.57 15.94
CA ARG A 102 -8.69 24.49 14.53
C ARG A 102 -7.58 25.10 13.68
N SER A 103 -6.99 24.32 12.79
CA SER A 103 -5.71 24.67 12.13
C SER A 103 -5.85 25.62 10.93
N SER A 104 -7.01 25.68 10.28
CA SER A 104 -7.28 26.57 9.14
C SER A 104 -8.79 26.84 8.90
N PRO A 105 -9.14 27.86 8.08
CA PRO A 105 -10.52 28.09 7.63
C PRO A 105 -11.09 26.93 6.79
N THR A 106 -10.24 26.21 6.05
CA THR A 106 -10.61 25.12 5.13
C THR A 106 -10.60 23.73 5.77
N GLY A 107 -10.27 23.61 7.06
CA GLY A 107 -10.41 22.36 7.83
C GLY A 107 -9.13 21.88 8.53
N GLY A 108 -9.32 20.95 9.48
CA GLY A 108 -8.28 20.24 10.25
C GLY A 108 -8.22 20.63 11.73
N PHE A 109 -7.64 19.73 12.55
CA PHE A 109 -7.46 19.93 14.00
C PHE A 109 -6.02 19.65 14.42
N HIS A 110 -5.46 20.53 15.24
CA HIS A 110 -4.21 20.26 15.95
C HIS A 110 -4.52 19.98 17.42
N VAL A 111 -4.04 18.86 17.95
CA VAL A 111 -4.10 18.56 19.38
C VAL A 111 -2.69 18.60 19.95
N TRP A 112 -2.49 19.46 20.95
CA TRP A 112 -1.22 19.71 21.60
C TRP A 112 -1.16 19.08 22.98
N VAL A 113 -0.08 18.38 23.28
CA VAL A 113 0.20 17.80 24.60
C VAL A 113 1.59 18.27 25.07
N PRO A 114 1.72 18.91 26.24
CA PRO A 114 2.98 19.47 26.73
C PRO A 114 3.85 18.41 27.44
N LEU A 115 4.99 18.08 26.85
CA LEU A 115 5.87 16.98 27.26
C LEU A 115 7.07 17.45 28.08
N ALA A 116 7.45 16.67 29.10
CA ALA A 116 8.64 16.86 29.90
C ALA A 116 9.89 16.23 29.25
N GLY A 117 10.20 16.62 28.00
CA GLY A 117 11.44 16.21 27.31
C GLY A 117 11.52 14.71 26.98
N VAL A 118 10.68 14.23 26.07
CA VAL A 118 10.57 12.82 25.68
C VAL A 118 11.50 12.45 24.52
N ASP A 119 12.03 11.23 24.49
CA ASP A 119 12.89 10.75 23.40
C ASP A 119 12.10 10.38 22.13
N ARG A 120 12.82 10.35 21.01
CA ARG A 120 12.25 10.00 19.70
C ARG A 120 11.65 8.59 19.64
N ALA A 121 12.24 7.60 20.31
CA ALA A 121 11.76 6.21 20.19
C ALA A 121 10.37 6.07 20.82
N THR A 122 10.14 6.71 21.96
CA THR A 122 8.80 6.78 22.59
C THR A 122 7.79 7.49 21.67
N MET A 123 8.18 8.59 21.03
CA MET A 123 7.31 9.33 20.10
C MET A 123 6.95 8.53 18.84
N VAL A 124 7.89 7.77 18.28
CA VAL A 124 7.65 6.89 17.13
C VAL A 124 6.64 5.78 17.49
N GLN A 125 6.77 5.17 18.67
CA GLN A 125 5.80 4.16 19.12
C GLN A 125 4.38 4.73 19.26
N LEU A 126 4.26 5.94 19.81
CA LEU A 126 2.99 6.66 19.90
C LEU A 126 2.41 6.95 18.51
N ALA A 127 3.23 7.45 17.59
CA ALA A 127 2.84 7.78 16.22
C ALA A 127 2.35 6.54 15.45
N ASP A 128 3.06 5.41 15.56
CA ASP A 128 2.70 4.15 14.91
C ASP A 128 1.39 3.58 15.46
N ALA A 129 1.17 3.66 16.77
CA ALA A 129 -0.09 3.25 17.38
C ALA A 129 -1.24 4.18 16.99
N ALA A 130 -1.03 5.50 17.05
CA ALA A 130 -2.05 6.49 16.75
C ALA A 130 -2.49 6.47 15.29
N ARG A 131 -1.57 6.41 14.32
CA ARG A 131 -1.92 6.36 12.88
C ARG A 131 -2.77 5.15 12.50
N THR A 132 -2.64 4.06 13.27
CA THR A 132 -3.40 2.82 13.04
C THR A 132 -4.87 2.98 13.43
N VAL A 133 -5.17 3.90 14.35
CA VAL A 133 -6.52 4.16 14.87
C VAL A 133 -7.11 5.45 14.29
N LEU A 134 -6.28 6.42 13.90
CA LEU A 134 -6.66 7.75 13.43
C LEU A 134 -6.24 7.95 11.95
N PRO A 135 -7.09 7.56 10.96
CA PRO A 135 -6.74 7.63 9.55
C PRO A 135 -6.38 9.03 9.01
N THR A 136 -6.85 10.10 9.65
CA THR A 136 -6.56 11.48 9.23
C THR A 136 -5.27 12.05 9.82
N LEU A 137 -4.58 11.31 10.68
CA LEU A 137 -3.38 11.78 11.35
C LEU A 137 -2.19 11.86 10.39
N ASP A 138 -1.67 13.07 10.17
CA ASP A 138 -0.30 13.26 9.69
C ASP A 138 0.69 13.08 10.85
N HIS A 139 1.17 11.85 10.99
CA HIS A 139 2.12 11.46 12.03
C HIS A 139 3.57 11.87 11.74
N GLY A 140 3.86 12.46 10.57
CA GLY A 140 5.23 12.77 10.15
C GLY A 140 5.98 13.70 11.11
N MET A 141 5.27 14.66 11.71
CA MET A 141 5.85 15.59 12.69
C MET A 141 6.17 14.94 14.04
N LEU A 142 5.43 13.91 14.45
CA LEU A 142 5.70 13.16 15.67
C LEU A 142 6.98 12.30 15.57
N CYS A 143 7.39 11.94 14.36
CA CYS A 143 8.56 11.09 14.11
C CYS A 143 9.85 11.87 13.76
N ASN A 144 9.77 13.20 13.64
CA ASN A 144 10.85 14.06 13.15
C ASN A 144 11.45 14.93 14.25
N ASP A 145 12.53 14.44 14.86
CA ASP A 145 13.27 15.08 15.95
C ASP A 145 14.20 16.22 15.50
N ARG A 146 14.34 16.44 14.19
CA ARG A 146 15.23 17.47 13.63
C ARG A 146 14.47 18.72 13.21
N THR A 147 13.41 18.53 12.44
CA THR A 147 12.66 19.60 11.76
C THR A 147 11.14 19.45 11.89
N GLY A 148 10.64 18.58 12.78
CA GLY A 148 9.21 18.51 13.08
C GLY A 148 8.74 19.83 13.67
N ALA A 149 7.83 20.51 12.97
CA ALA A 149 7.37 21.83 13.35
C ALA A 149 5.88 22.00 13.02
N VAL A 150 5.18 22.74 13.87
CA VAL A 150 3.74 22.98 13.70
C VAL A 150 3.39 24.41 14.17
N ARG A 151 2.28 24.94 13.66
CA ARG A 151 1.82 26.31 13.98
C ARG A 151 1.22 26.34 15.40
N PRO A 152 1.79 27.11 16.34
CA PRO A 152 1.26 27.20 17.70
C PRO A 152 -0.16 27.80 17.73
N PRO A 153 -0.90 27.63 18.83
CA PRO A 153 -2.20 28.28 19.02
C PRO A 153 -2.12 29.79 18.74
N GLY A 154 -3.07 30.31 17.97
CA GLY A 154 -3.14 31.71 17.57
C GLY A 154 -2.24 32.12 16.39
N ALA A 155 -1.32 31.26 15.91
CA ALA A 155 -0.42 31.63 14.82
C ALA A 155 -1.15 31.80 13.46
N PRO A 156 -0.75 32.76 12.62
CA PRO A 156 -1.42 33.08 11.36
C PRO A 156 -1.17 32.01 10.29
N HIS A 157 -2.11 31.92 9.35
CA HIS A 157 -2.08 30.97 8.23
C HIS A 157 -1.79 31.67 6.90
N ALA A 158 -1.07 30.99 5.98
CA ALA A 158 -0.64 31.57 4.69
C ALA A 158 -1.80 31.99 3.78
N ARG A 159 -2.94 31.30 3.88
CA ARG A 159 -4.18 31.60 3.12
C ARG A 159 -5.14 32.54 3.86
N GLY A 160 -4.68 33.20 4.93
CA GLY A 160 -5.53 34.00 5.81
C GLY A 160 -6.15 33.20 6.95
N GLY A 161 -6.54 33.90 8.02
CA GLY A 161 -6.99 33.31 9.29
C GLY A 161 -5.83 32.92 10.23
N ALA A 162 -6.18 32.31 11.36
CA ALA A 162 -5.23 31.87 12.38
C ALA A 162 -5.65 30.54 13.00
N SER A 163 -4.68 29.84 13.59
CA SER A 163 -4.94 28.66 14.43
C SER A 163 -5.82 29.08 15.61
N THR A 164 -7.06 28.61 15.68
CA THR A 164 -8.03 29.08 16.67
C THR A 164 -8.22 28.04 17.76
N VAL A 165 -7.97 28.40 19.01
CA VAL A 165 -8.26 27.53 20.16
C VAL A 165 -9.77 27.30 20.22
N MET A 166 -10.17 26.03 20.36
CA MET A 166 -11.59 25.69 20.42
C MET A 166 -12.16 26.08 21.79
N ALA A 167 -13.36 26.70 21.81
CA ALA A 167 -14.04 27.07 23.06
C ALA A 167 -14.20 25.84 23.96
N GLY A 168 -13.92 25.94 25.27
CA GLY A 168 -13.95 24.83 26.24
C GLY A 168 -12.66 24.01 26.34
N ALA A 169 -11.61 24.35 25.59
CA ALA A 169 -10.23 23.95 25.89
C ALA A 169 -9.68 24.95 26.93
N ASP A 170 -10.14 24.82 28.18
CA ASP A 170 -10.20 25.92 29.16
C ASP A 170 -8.88 26.36 29.78
N ASP A 171 -7.73 25.90 29.27
CA ASP A 171 -6.46 26.43 29.72
C ASP A 171 -5.34 26.25 28.68
N VAL A 172 -5.03 27.32 27.94
CA VAL A 172 -3.87 27.33 27.03
C VAL A 172 -2.56 27.37 27.82
N ASP A 173 -2.59 27.80 29.09
CA ASP A 173 -1.41 27.89 29.95
C ASP A 173 -0.87 26.52 30.35
N VAL A 174 -1.63 25.43 30.16
CA VAL A 174 -1.09 24.05 30.28
C VAL A 174 0.10 23.83 29.36
N LEU A 175 0.16 24.52 28.21
CA LEU A 175 1.29 24.41 27.28
C LEU A 175 2.58 25.01 27.84
N ARG A 176 2.49 25.87 28.87
CA ARG A 176 3.64 26.46 29.56
C ARG A 176 4.21 25.56 30.65
N THR A 177 3.48 24.50 31.03
CA THR A 177 3.85 23.57 32.11
C THR A 177 4.05 22.16 31.54
N PRO A 178 5.25 21.87 30.99
CA PRO A 178 5.58 20.54 30.45
C PRO A 178 5.62 19.49 31.57
N THR A 179 4.53 18.75 31.72
CA THR A 179 4.33 17.78 32.81
C THR A 179 4.17 16.33 32.32
N VAL A 180 3.84 16.12 31.03
CA VAL A 180 3.57 14.78 30.49
C VAL A 180 4.88 14.04 30.23
N THR A 181 5.04 12.88 30.85
CA THR A 181 6.26 12.06 30.79
C THR A 181 6.18 11.01 29.68
N ALA A 182 7.31 10.33 29.42
CA ALA A 182 7.33 9.18 28.51
C ALA A 182 6.40 8.05 28.99
N GLY A 183 6.32 7.81 30.31
CA GLY A 183 5.43 6.80 30.89
C GLY A 183 3.95 7.10 30.63
N ASP A 184 3.57 8.38 30.61
CA ASP A 184 2.21 8.82 30.28
C ASP A 184 1.87 8.56 28.81
N LEU A 185 2.79 8.84 27.90
CA LEU A 185 2.62 8.56 26.47
C LEU A 185 2.57 7.06 26.17
N LEU A 186 3.26 6.22 26.94
CA LEU A 186 3.14 4.76 26.82
C LEU A 186 1.75 4.26 27.22
N ARG A 187 1.09 4.89 28.21
CA ARG A 187 -0.32 4.56 28.53
C ARG A 187 -1.28 4.94 27.41
N VAL A 188 -1.08 6.11 26.79
CA VAL A 188 -1.82 6.52 25.58
C VAL A 188 -1.58 5.56 24.42
N THR A 189 -0.34 5.13 24.24
CA THR A 189 0.06 4.16 23.20
C THR A 189 -0.64 2.81 23.40
N ALA A 190 -0.71 2.31 24.64
CA ALA A 190 -1.45 1.10 24.99
C ALA A 190 -2.95 1.24 24.67
N ALA A 191 -3.56 2.38 25.02
CA ALA A 191 -4.96 2.66 24.70
C ALA A 191 -5.23 2.65 23.18
N PHE A 192 -4.33 3.19 22.37
CA PHE A 192 -4.43 3.09 20.91
C PHE A 192 -4.30 1.65 20.41
N ARG A 193 -3.36 0.87 20.95
CA ARG A 193 -3.18 -0.54 20.56
C ARG A 193 -4.43 -1.39 20.85
N GLU A 194 -5.14 -1.12 21.94
CA GLU A 194 -6.41 -1.79 22.26
C GLU A 194 -7.55 -1.43 21.30
N LEU A 195 -7.50 -0.26 20.66
CA LEU A 195 -8.48 0.18 19.67
C LEU A 195 -8.10 -0.16 18.23
N ARG A 196 -6.99 -0.91 18.05
CA ARG A 196 -6.49 -1.26 16.73
C ARG A 196 -7.59 -1.97 15.93
N PRO A 197 -7.87 -1.50 14.70
CA PRO A 197 -8.71 -2.21 13.75
C PRO A 197 -8.30 -3.67 13.56
N THR A 198 -9.22 -4.61 13.78
CA THR A 198 -9.03 -6.00 13.34
C THR A 198 -9.10 -6.08 11.82
N VAL A 199 -8.36 -7.03 11.24
CA VAL A 199 -8.34 -7.27 9.79
C VAL A 199 -9.70 -7.82 9.34
N ASP A 200 -10.26 -8.75 10.11
CA ASP A 200 -11.62 -9.22 9.96
C ASP A 200 -12.53 -8.55 11.00
N PRO A 201 -13.61 -7.87 10.58
CA PRO A 201 -14.68 -7.39 11.44
C PRO A 201 -15.28 -8.46 12.35
N ALA A 202 -15.28 -9.73 11.93
CA ALA A 202 -15.76 -10.84 12.76
C ALA A 202 -14.89 -11.09 14.00
N ASP A 203 -13.60 -10.78 13.92
CA ASP A 203 -12.67 -10.86 15.05
C ASP A 203 -12.78 -9.63 15.98
N SER A 204 -13.57 -8.62 15.60
CA SER A 204 -13.73 -7.41 16.39
C SER A 204 -14.58 -7.69 17.63
N SER A 205 -14.08 -7.27 18.79
CA SER A 205 -14.80 -7.33 20.05
C SER A 205 -15.31 -5.94 20.46
N PRO A 206 -16.44 -5.86 21.18
CA PRO A 206 -16.92 -4.61 21.78
C PRO A 206 -15.83 -3.91 22.61
N THR A 207 -15.63 -2.62 22.38
CA THR A 207 -14.62 -1.83 23.10
C THR A 207 -15.12 -1.24 24.42
N GLY A 208 -16.32 -1.63 24.86
CA GLY A 208 -16.98 -1.15 26.07
C GLY A 208 -18.08 -2.11 26.54
N PRO A 209 -18.83 -1.75 27.60
CA PRO A 209 -19.86 -2.62 28.17
C PRO A 209 -20.99 -2.89 27.16
N VAL A 210 -21.55 -4.09 27.22
CA VAL A 210 -22.61 -4.56 26.32
C VAL A 210 -23.92 -4.65 27.10
N ASP A 211 -25.00 -4.10 26.56
CA ASP A 211 -26.34 -4.23 27.14
C ASP A 211 -26.90 -5.63 26.85
N ALA A 212 -26.81 -6.51 27.85
CA ALA A 212 -27.30 -7.88 27.76
C ALA A 212 -28.81 -8.00 27.51
N ARG A 213 -29.59 -6.92 27.64
CA ARG A 213 -31.03 -6.88 27.35
C ARG A 213 -31.34 -6.49 25.91
N HIS A 214 -30.39 -5.87 25.21
CA HIS A 214 -30.58 -5.49 23.82
C HIS A 214 -30.66 -6.73 22.92
N ARG A 215 -31.63 -6.74 22.00
CA ARG A 215 -31.75 -7.74 20.94
C ARG A 215 -31.97 -7.02 19.62
N ALA A 216 -31.24 -7.43 18.60
CA ALA A 216 -31.47 -6.95 17.24
C ALA A 216 -32.87 -7.41 16.78
N HIS A 217 -33.58 -6.53 16.08
CA HIS A 217 -34.94 -6.82 15.60
C HIS A 217 -34.98 -7.82 14.43
N ARG A 218 -33.81 -8.08 13.80
CA ARG A 218 -33.59 -9.14 12.81
C ARG A 218 -32.27 -9.86 13.15
N THR A 219 -32.05 -11.02 12.56
CA THR A 219 -30.83 -11.82 12.78
C THR A 219 -29.58 -11.11 12.27
N LEU A 220 -28.50 -11.20 13.04
CA LEU A 220 -27.15 -10.77 12.70
C LEU A 220 -26.13 -11.86 13.09
N PRO A 221 -24.91 -11.83 12.53
CA PRO A 221 -23.77 -12.55 13.08
C PRO A 221 -23.51 -12.17 14.55
N ALA A 222 -22.94 -13.08 15.32
CA ALA A 222 -22.67 -12.88 16.75
C ALA A 222 -21.85 -11.61 17.04
N TRP A 223 -20.83 -11.31 16.22
CA TRP A 223 -20.05 -10.08 16.33
C TRP A 223 -20.90 -8.83 16.08
N GLY A 224 -21.83 -8.88 15.12
CA GLY A 224 -22.77 -7.80 14.81
C GLY A 224 -23.76 -7.54 15.93
N GLU A 225 -24.30 -8.60 16.55
CA GLU A 225 -25.18 -8.48 17.72
C GLU A 225 -24.43 -7.84 18.91
N ALA A 226 -23.20 -8.28 19.17
CA ALA A 226 -22.37 -7.75 20.24
C ALA A 226 -22.07 -6.25 20.04
N HIS A 227 -21.75 -5.83 18.82
CA HIS A 227 -21.55 -4.42 18.50
C HIS A 227 -22.84 -3.61 18.61
N MET A 228 -23.98 -4.11 18.13
CA MET A 228 -25.27 -3.42 18.27
C MET A 228 -25.66 -3.19 19.73
N ALA A 229 -25.31 -4.12 20.62
CA ALA A 229 -25.56 -4.01 22.05
C ALA A 229 -24.51 -3.18 22.81
N THR A 230 -23.44 -2.69 22.16
CA THR A 230 -22.37 -1.94 22.85
C THR A 230 -22.88 -0.58 23.35
N VAL A 231 -22.88 -0.38 24.67
CA VAL A 231 -23.43 0.82 25.31
C VAL A 231 -22.69 2.08 24.82
N ALA A 232 -23.46 3.05 24.32
CA ALA A 232 -22.98 4.31 23.76
C ALA A 232 -21.93 4.16 22.62
N GLY A 233 -21.84 2.98 21.98
CA GLY A 233 -20.82 2.69 20.97
C GLY A 233 -19.41 2.44 21.52
N GLY A 234 -19.25 2.25 22.84
CA GLY A 234 -17.96 1.88 23.43
C GLY A 234 -16.94 3.02 23.42
N ARG A 235 -15.66 2.68 23.23
CA ARG A 235 -14.53 3.64 23.20
C ARG A 235 -14.36 4.31 21.83
N ASP A 236 -14.77 3.64 20.76
CA ASP A 236 -14.84 4.19 19.40
C ASP A 236 -16.25 4.03 18.81
N PRO A 237 -17.14 5.00 19.08
CA PRO A 237 -18.52 4.93 18.61
C PRO A 237 -18.68 5.01 17.09
N SER A 238 -17.77 5.70 16.38
CA SER A 238 -17.89 5.84 14.93
C SER A 238 -17.62 4.52 14.22
N ARG A 239 -16.56 3.84 14.65
CA ARG A 239 -16.22 2.50 14.17
C ARG A 239 -17.25 1.46 14.60
N THR A 240 -17.68 1.48 15.86
CA THR A 240 -18.70 0.53 16.36
C THR A 240 -20.01 0.68 15.58
N GLY A 241 -20.45 1.92 15.32
CA GLY A 241 -21.62 2.19 14.49
C GLY A 241 -21.45 1.64 13.06
N TYR A 242 -20.29 1.84 12.44
CA TYR A 242 -20.00 1.29 11.11
C TYR A 242 -19.99 -0.24 11.09
N LEU A 243 -19.43 -0.90 12.11
CA LEU A 243 -19.45 -2.36 12.24
C LEU A 243 -20.87 -2.91 12.37
N CYS A 244 -21.76 -2.19 13.08
CA CYS A 244 -23.19 -2.54 13.12
C CYS A 244 -23.82 -2.50 11.72
N LEU A 245 -23.52 -1.45 10.93
CA LEU A 245 -23.99 -1.34 9.54
C LEU A 245 -23.43 -2.45 8.66
N LEU A 246 -22.14 -2.77 8.81
CA LEU A 246 -21.50 -3.82 8.02
C LEU A 246 -22.11 -5.19 8.32
N ALA A 247 -22.36 -5.51 9.59
CA ALA A 247 -23.04 -6.75 9.98
C ALA A 247 -24.45 -6.84 9.39
N ALA A 248 -25.20 -5.73 9.44
CA ALA A 248 -26.54 -5.64 8.85
C ALA A 248 -26.48 -5.83 7.32
N ALA A 249 -25.53 -5.21 6.63
CA ALA A 249 -25.34 -5.34 5.19
C ALA A 249 -24.95 -6.77 4.76
N VAL A 250 -24.05 -7.43 5.51
CA VAL A 250 -23.69 -8.84 5.31
C VAL A 250 -24.92 -9.74 5.51
N SER A 251 -25.78 -9.42 6.48
CA SER A 251 -27.02 -10.13 6.79
C SER A 251 -28.19 -9.82 5.85
N GLY A 252 -27.95 -9.02 4.80
CA GLY A 252 -28.97 -8.68 3.80
C GLY A 252 -30.09 -7.77 4.32
N TRP A 253 -29.84 -6.97 5.36
CA TRP A 253 -30.78 -5.98 5.83
C TRP A 253 -31.00 -4.86 4.80
N THR A 254 -32.15 -4.20 4.88
CA THR A 254 -32.50 -3.03 4.08
C THR A 254 -32.16 -1.73 4.82
N LEU A 255 -32.17 -0.60 4.10
CA LEU A 255 -32.00 0.72 4.73
C LEU A 255 -33.07 0.97 5.81
N ALA A 256 -34.32 0.55 5.59
CA ALA A 256 -35.40 0.70 6.56
C ALA A 256 -35.15 -0.09 7.86
N ASP A 257 -34.57 -1.29 7.77
CA ASP A 257 -34.18 -2.08 8.94
C ASP A 257 -33.08 -1.36 9.74
N VAL A 258 -32.10 -0.81 9.04
CA VAL A 258 -31.00 -0.07 9.64
C VAL A 258 -31.47 1.23 10.29
N GLU A 259 -32.39 1.96 9.66
CA GLU A 259 -33.05 3.14 10.24
C GLU A 259 -33.85 2.79 11.50
N HIS A 260 -34.52 1.63 11.51
CA HIS A 260 -35.19 1.13 12.69
C HIS A 260 -34.19 0.88 13.83
N ALA A 261 -33.09 0.16 13.55
CA ALA A 261 -32.07 -0.12 14.55
C ALA A 261 -31.37 1.15 15.06
N ALA A 262 -31.05 2.10 14.18
CA ALA A 262 -30.34 3.34 14.54
C ALA A 262 -31.08 4.18 15.60
N ARG A 263 -32.41 4.06 15.70
CA ARG A 263 -33.23 4.76 16.70
C ARG A 263 -32.97 4.30 18.13
N THR A 264 -32.66 3.03 18.35
CA THR A 264 -32.67 2.43 19.70
C THR A 264 -31.43 1.61 20.03
N ALA A 265 -30.70 1.09 19.04
CA ALA A 265 -29.52 0.27 19.25
C ALA A 265 -28.42 1.07 19.99
N PRO A 266 -27.91 0.56 21.12
CA PRO A 266 -26.83 1.22 21.88
C PRO A 266 -25.55 1.44 21.05
N GLY A 267 -25.16 0.46 20.23
CA GLY A 267 -23.97 0.51 19.38
C GLY A 267 -24.06 1.54 18.24
N MET A 268 -25.28 1.96 17.90
CA MET A 268 -25.56 2.93 16.84
C MET A 268 -25.69 4.36 17.36
N GLU A 269 -25.28 4.62 18.61
CA GLU A 269 -25.28 5.95 19.22
C GLU A 269 -24.56 7.00 18.36
N HIS A 270 -23.55 6.60 17.58
CA HIS A 270 -22.85 7.51 16.66
C HIS A 270 -23.70 8.11 15.57
N TYR A 271 -24.82 7.51 15.19
CA TYR A 271 -25.72 8.13 14.21
C TYR A 271 -26.65 9.16 14.86
N ARG A 272 -26.92 9.02 16.17
CA ARG A 272 -27.79 9.91 16.96
C ARG A 272 -27.04 11.09 17.55
N THR A 273 -25.77 10.92 17.90
CA THR A 273 -24.97 11.93 18.61
C THR A 273 -23.56 12.09 18.04
N ARG A 274 -23.01 13.31 18.07
CA ARG A 274 -21.62 13.62 17.69
C ARG A 274 -20.80 13.99 18.91
N ASN A 275 -19.50 13.74 18.86
CA ASN A 275 -18.59 14.18 19.90
C ASN A 275 -18.50 15.71 19.90
N ARG A 276 -18.53 16.31 21.08
CA ARG A 276 -18.16 17.70 21.22
C ARG A 276 -16.64 17.81 21.27
N PRO A 277 -16.04 18.82 20.63
CA PRO A 277 -14.61 19.13 20.80
C PRO A 277 -14.22 19.40 22.26
N THR A 278 -15.18 19.88 23.06
CA THR A 278 -15.08 20.08 24.52
C THR A 278 -15.32 18.83 25.35
N GLY A 279 -15.49 17.69 24.67
CA GLY A 279 -15.88 16.40 25.20
C GLY A 279 -17.35 16.30 25.62
N GLY A 280 -17.77 15.05 25.84
CA GLY A 280 -19.19 14.71 25.85
C GLY A 280 -19.77 14.59 24.43
N ARG A 281 -21.08 14.37 24.35
CA ARG A 281 -21.79 14.12 23.09
C ARG A 281 -22.99 15.03 22.96
N GLU A 282 -23.30 15.46 21.75
CA GLU A 282 -24.48 16.25 21.43
C GLU A 282 -25.35 15.59 20.37
N ARG A 283 -26.66 15.78 20.46
CA ARG A 283 -27.62 15.20 19.49
C ARG A 283 -27.46 15.88 18.13
N ARG A 284 -27.48 15.06 17.07
CA ARG A 284 -27.62 15.56 15.69
C ARG A 284 -29.07 15.90 15.39
N THR A 285 -29.27 16.79 14.44
CA THR A 285 -30.60 17.00 13.85
C THR A 285 -31.05 15.75 13.10
N ALA A 286 -32.37 15.59 12.90
CA ALA A 286 -32.92 14.43 12.20
C ALA A 286 -32.37 14.32 10.75
N ALA A 287 -32.25 15.45 10.04
CA ALA A 287 -31.72 15.49 8.69
C ALA A 287 -30.24 15.11 8.62
N GLU A 288 -29.41 15.60 9.54
CA GLU A 288 -27.99 15.22 9.63
C GLU A 288 -27.81 13.74 9.95
N ALA A 289 -28.60 13.21 10.89
CA ALA A 289 -28.55 11.80 11.28
C ALA A 289 -28.92 10.88 10.12
N ALA A 290 -29.99 11.19 9.40
CA ALA A 290 -30.45 10.44 8.23
C ALA A 290 -29.41 10.47 7.09
N ALA A 291 -28.96 11.65 6.70
CA ALA A 291 -27.98 11.80 5.63
C ALA A 291 -26.66 11.07 5.94
N ARG A 292 -26.21 11.09 7.20
CA ARG A 292 -25.00 10.36 7.62
C ARG A 292 -25.21 8.85 7.61
N LEU A 293 -26.36 8.38 8.11
CA LEU A 293 -26.70 6.97 8.12
C LEU A 293 -26.75 6.42 6.69
N GLU A 294 -27.40 7.13 5.77
CA GLU A 294 -27.48 6.76 4.35
C GLU A 294 -26.10 6.68 3.69
N ARG A 295 -25.25 7.70 3.88
CA ARG A 295 -23.87 7.70 3.35
C ARG A 295 -23.04 6.53 3.88
N GLN A 296 -23.10 6.26 5.18
CA GLN A 296 -22.32 5.18 5.80
C GLN A 296 -22.90 3.80 5.48
N TRP A 297 -24.21 3.72 5.26
CA TRP A 297 -24.89 2.51 4.80
C TRP A 297 -24.46 2.14 3.38
N ALA A 298 -24.38 3.10 2.46
CA ALA A 298 -23.86 2.85 1.12
C ALA A 298 -22.42 2.29 1.16
N LYS A 299 -21.55 2.88 1.99
CA LYS A 299 -20.18 2.37 2.21
C LYS A 299 -20.16 0.95 2.81
N ALA A 300 -21.06 0.66 3.74
CA ALA A 300 -21.18 -0.66 4.34
C ALA A 300 -21.68 -1.70 3.32
N GLN A 301 -22.61 -1.34 2.44
CA GLN A 301 -23.10 -2.20 1.35
C GLN A 301 -21.99 -2.51 0.35
N GLU A 302 -21.25 -1.52 -0.13
CA GLU A 302 -20.09 -1.71 -1.01
C GLU A 302 -19.06 -2.63 -0.37
N ARG A 303 -18.78 -2.43 0.93
CA ARG A 303 -17.85 -3.27 1.68
C ARG A 303 -18.38 -4.69 1.87
N ALA A 304 -19.68 -4.87 2.13
CA ALA A 304 -20.31 -6.17 2.31
C ALA A 304 -20.30 -7.02 1.05
N VAL A 305 -20.29 -6.42 -0.15
CA VAL A 305 -20.08 -7.15 -1.41
C VAL A 305 -18.74 -7.90 -1.38
N LEU A 306 -17.69 -7.29 -0.83
CA LEU A 306 -16.39 -7.95 -0.68
C LEU A 306 -16.43 -9.12 0.32
N TYR A 307 -17.31 -9.09 1.32
CA TYR A 307 -17.52 -10.17 2.29
C TYR A 307 -18.41 -11.29 1.75
N ARG A 308 -19.42 -10.99 0.92
CA ARG A 308 -20.32 -11.98 0.32
C ARG A 308 -19.58 -12.95 -0.62
N TYR A 309 -18.39 -12.58 -1.09
CA TYR A 309 -17.50 -13.41 -1.90
C TYR A 309 -16.26 -13.90 -1.15
N ALA A 310 -16.13 -13.59 0.15
CA ALA A 310 -15.15 -14.26 1.00
C ALA A 310 -15.66 -15.68 1.29
N PRO A 311 -14.84 -16.73 1.09
CA PRO A 311 -15.25 -18.09 1.44
C PRO A 311 -15.67 -18.17 2.91
N GLU A 312 -16.77 -18.87 3.19
CA GLU A 312 -17.24 -19.17 4.54
C GLU A 312 -16.13 -19.73 5.43
N GLU A 313 -16.25 -19.43 6.73
CA GLU A 313 -15.38 -19.78 7.84
C GLU A 313 -14.61 -21.10 7.64
N ARG A 314 -13.29 -20.98 7.47
CA ARG A 314 -12.37 -22.07 7.80
C ARG A 314 -11.71 -21.75 9.13
N ALA A 315 -11.83 -22.69 10.07
CA ALA A 315 -11.05 -22.72 11.30
C ALA A 315 -9.59 -22.34 11.02
N GLN A 316 -9.06 -21.40 11.80
CA GLN A 316 -7.66 -20.97 11.87
C GLN A 316 -6.85 -21.31 10.63
N ARG A 317 -6.85 -20.41 9.62
CA ARG A 317 -6.11 -20.61 8.36
C ARG A 317 -4.70 -21.09 8.69
N ASP A 318 -4.35 -22.28 8.24
CA ASP A 318 -2.97 -22.74 8.23
C ASP A 318 -2.16 -21.79 7.33
N LEU A 319 -1.42 -20.87 7.95
CA LEU A 319 -0.59 -19.89 7.27
C LEU A 319 0.83 -20.43 7.00
N THR A 320 1.13 -21.69 7.35
CA THR A 320 2.46 -22.29 7.21
C THR A 320 2.95 -22.22 5.76
N GLU A 321 2.05 -22.43 4.79
CA GLU A 321 2.40 -22.30 3.38
C GLU A 321 2.87 -20.87 3.06
N LEU A 322 2.09 -19.87 3.48
CA LEU A 322 2.37 -18.46 3.24
C LEU A 322 3.63 -17.99 3.98
N THR A 323 3.83 -18.39 5.23
CA THR A 323 5.03 -18.11 6.02
C THR A 323 6.27 -18.58 5.26
N GLY A 324 6.30 -19.83 4.80
CA GLY A 324 7.46 -20.31 4.05
C GLY A 324 7.63 -19.66 2.67
N ILE A 325 6.57 -19.18 2.01
CA ILE A 325 6.73 -18.36 0.78
C ILE A 325 7.42 -17.04 1.14
N VAL A 326 6.94 -16.36 2.19
CA VAL A 326 7.49 -15.09 2.66
C VAL A 326 8.96 -15.26 3.05
N ASP A 327 9.31 -16.29 3.81
CA ASP A 327 10.68 -16.56 4.25
C ASP A 327 11.63 -16.82 3.07
N VAL A 328 11.21 -17.65 2.10
CA VAL A 328 12.03 -17.94 0.91
C VAL A 328 12.23 -16.69 0.06
N VAL A 329 11.20 -15.85 -0.08
CA VAL A 329 11.30 -14.63 -0.89
C VAL A 329 12.13 -13.55 -0.22
N ASP A 330 11.96 -13.36 1.10
CA ASP A 330 12.80 -12.44 1.87
C ASP A 330 14.27 -12.87 1.80
N ALA A 331 14.55 -14.16 2.04
CA ALA A 331 15.89 -14.73 1.93
C ALA A 331 16.48 -14.58 0.51
N MET A 332 15.66 -14.72 -0.54
CA MET A 332 16.07 -14.49 -1.92
C MET A 332 16.50 -13.03 -2.16
N LEU A 333 15.72 -12.05 -1.68
CA LEU A 333 16.05 -10.63 -1.79
C LEU A 333 17.29 -10.27 -0.96
N GLN A 334 17.45 -10.85 0.24
CA GLN A 334 18.67 -10.70 1.03
C GLN A 334 19.89 -11.27 0.29
N ALA A 335 19.76 -12.43 -0.36
CA ALA A 335 20.83 -13.02 -1.17
C ALA A 335 21.20 -12.14 -2.39
N PHE A 336 20.27 -11.39 -2.95
CA PHE A 336 20.57 -10.41 -4.01
C PHE A 336 21.40 -9.25 -3.46
N THR A 337 21.12 -8.79 -2.24
CA THR A 337 21.83 -7.66 -1.61
C THR A 337 23.19 -8.07 -1.03
N ALA A 338 23.29 -9.26 -0.45
CA ALA A 338 24.51 -9.77 0.19
C ALA A 338 25.57 -10.20 -0.82
N SER A 339 25.16 -10.68 -2.00
CA SER A 339 26.07 -11.14 -3.06
C SER A 339 25.66 -10.61 -4.44
N PRO A 340 25.59 -9.27 -4.62
CA PRO A 340 24.98 -8.68 -5.80
C PRO A 340 25.76 -9.02 -7.08
N GLY A 341 27.09 -9.13 -6.99
CA GLY A 341 27.94 -9.53 -8.11
C GLY A 341 27.64 -10.94 -8.65
N ARG A 342 27.09 -11.86 -7.85
CA ARG A 342 26.65 -13.19 -8.33
C ARG A 342 25.54 -13.07 -9.36
N TRP A 343 24.66 -12.10 -9.16
CA TRP A 343 23.41 -11.94 -9.89
C TRP A 343 23.50 -10.90 -11.01
N THR A 344 24.64 -10.21 -11.16
CA THR A 344 24.79 -9.12 -12.14
C THR A 344 26.14 -9.11 -12.87
N ARG A 345 27.02 -10.09 -12.64
CA ARG A 345 28.33 -10.20 -13.30
C ARG A 345 28.21 -10.31 -14.82
N SER A 346 27.25 -11.10 -15.31
CA SER A 346 26.94 -11.26 -16.73
C SER A 346 25.50 -10.88 -17.04
N GLU A 347 25.19 -10.72 -18.33
CA GLU A 347 23.81 -10.51 -18.77
C GLU A 347 22.91 -11.71 -18.40
N ALA A 348 23.44 -12.94 -18.45
CA ALA A 348 22.72 -14.14 -18.06
C ALA A 348 22.34 -14.12 -16.57
N ASP A 349 23.28 -13.71 -15.70
CA ASP A 349 23.04 -13.60 -14.26
C ASP A 349 21.91 -12.58 -13.95
N LEU A 350 21.88 -11.45 -14.69
CA LEU A 350 20.83 -10.43 -14.55
C LEU A 350 19.46 -10.95 -15.00
N HIS A 351 19.41 -11.72 -16.09
CA HIS A 351 18.16 -12.36 -16.51
C HIS A 351 17.70 -13.42 -15.52
N ASP A 352 18.62 -14.18 -14.93
CA ASP A 352 18.32 -15.18 -13.90
C ASP A 352 17.69 -14.53 -12.66
N SER A 353 18.28 -13.43 -12.15
CA SER A 353 17.69 -12.69 -11.02
C SER A 353 16.34 -12.05 -11.35
N THR A 354 16.14 -11.61 -12.59
CA THR A 354 14.86 -11.08 -13.07
C THR A 354 13.76 -12.16 -13.10
N VAL A 355 14.09 -13.37 -13.57
CA VAL A 355 13.14 -14.50 -13.60
C VAL A 355 12.81 -14.97 -12.18
N LEU A 356 13.79 -15.03 -11.29
CA LEU A 356 13.56 -15.31 -9.86
C LEU A 356 12.65 -14.27 -9.20
N THR A 357 12.88 -12.97 -9.48
CA THR A 357 12.03 -11.86 -9.02
C THR A 357 10.57 -12.08 -9.45
N TYR A 358 10.34 -12.47 -10.71
CA TYR A 358 8.99 -12.75 -11.20
C TYR A 358 8.34 -13.97 -10.55
N LEU A 359 9.08 -15.07 -10.38
CA LEU A 359 8.55 -16.28 -9.72
C LEU A 359 8.20 -16.01 -8.24
N ALA A 360 9.04 -15.24 -7.54
CA ALA A 360 8.77 -14.78 -6.18
C ALA A 360 7.50 -13.91 -6.11
N TRP A 361 7.38 -12.95 -7.03
CA TRP A 361 6.20 -12.08 -7.13
C TRP A 361 4.94 -12.91 -7.36
N LEU A 362 4.98 -13.87 -8.28
CA LEU A 362 3.85 -14.74 -8.58
C LEU A 362 3.48 -15.63 -7.38
N SER A 363 4.47 -16.15 -6.66
CA SER A 363 4.26 -16.99 -5.47
C SER A 363 3.59 -16.21 -4.34
N LEU A 364 4.08 -15.00 -4.04
CA LEU A 364 3.46 -14.14 -3.03
C LEU A 364 2.05 -13.70 -3.42
N ARG A 365 1.81 -13.37 -4.70
CA ARG A 365 0.52 -12.87 -5.16
C ARG A 365 -0.55 -13.96 -5.17
N THR A 366 -0.19 -15.19 -5.55
CA THR A 366 -1.09 -16.34 -5.58
C THR A 366 -1.23 -17.03 -4.23
N GLY A 367 -0.26 -16.85 -3.32
CA GLY A 367 -0.19 -17.58 -2.05
C GLY A 367 0.20 -19.06 -2.22
N SER A 368 0.70 -19.46 -3.39
CA SER A 368 1.10 -20.84 -3.69
C SER A 368 2.62 -20.94 -3.83
N ARG A 369 3.22 -22.01 -3.26
CA ARG A 369 4.64 -22.34 -3.50
C ARG A 369 4.89 -22.90 -4.90
N ASP A 370 3.85 -23.40 -5.55
CA ASP A 370 3.88 -24.03 -6.86
C ASP A 370 3.16 -23.12 -7.87
N VAL A 371 3.93 -22.39 -8.66
CA VAL A 371 3.38 -21.38 -9.58
C VAL A 371 3.54 -21.79 -11.04
N ALA A 372 2.44 -21.72 -11.79
CA ALA A 372 2.44 -21.93 -13.23
C ALA A 372 3.01 -20.68 -13.93
N ALA A 373 4.17 -20.81 -14.57
CA ALA A 373 4.85 -19.68 -15.20
C ALA A 373 4.99 -19.89 -16.72
N ALA A 374 4.04 -19.36 -17.48
CA ALA A 374 4.09 -19.42 -18.94
C ALA A 374 5.22 -18.52 -19.49
N LEU A 375 6.09 -19.07 -20.33
CA LEU A 375 7.28 -18.37 -20.86
C LEU A 375 6.96 -16.99 -21.44
N ARG A 376 5.89 -16.89 -22.22
CA ARG A 376 5.45 -15.62 -22.85
C ARG A 376 4.86 -14.64 -21.84
N SER A 377 4.18 -15.11 -20.81
CA SER A 377 3.65 -14.25 -19.73
C SER A 377 4.79 -13.68 -18.88
N VAL A 378 5.79 -14.51 -18.53
CA VAL A 378 7.01 -14.07 -17.86
C VAL A 378 7.75 -13.04 -18.73
N ALA A 379 7.86 -13.29 -20.03
CA ALA A 379 8.53 -12.39 -20.97
C ALA A 379 7.85 -11.00 -21.06
N ILE A 380 6.52 -10.95 -21.11
CA ILE A 380 5.75 -9.70 -21.09
C ILE A 380 5.96 -8.96 -19.76
N ALA A 381 5.87 -9.68 -18.63
CA ALA A 381 5.99 -9.09 -17.31
C ALA A 381 7.40 -8.57 -16.99
N THR A 382 8.45 -9.17 -17.56
CA THR A 382 9.84 -8.82 -17.25
C THR A 382 10.53 -8.01 -18.34
N GLY A 383 9.91 -7.92 -19.53
CA GLY A 383 10.48 -7.26 -20.72
C GLY A 383 11.61 -8.04 -21.40
N ILE A 384 11.96 -9.24 -20.93
CA ILE A 384 12.99 -10.10 -21.54
C ILE A 384 12.36 -11.04 -22.57
N PRO A 385 13.06 -11.45 -23.65
CA PRO A 385 12.50 -12.37 -24.64
C PRO A 385 12.17 -13.75 -24.04
N SER A 386 11.11 -14.42 -24.50
CA SER A 386 10.68 -15.75 -24.07
C SER A 386 11.76 -16.83 -24.21
N SER A 387 12.59 -16.78 -25.24
CA SER A 387 13.75 -17.67 -25.41
C SER A 387 14.86 -17.41 -24.38
N THR A 388 14.95 -16.19 -23.85
CA THR A 388 15.83 -15.86 -22.72
C THR A 388 15.21 -16.32 -21.40
N VAL A 389 13.88 -16.22 -21.24
CA VAL A 389 13.17 -16.80 -20.08
C VAL A 389 13.42 -18.31 -20.02
N ASP A 390 13.22 -19.03 -21.12
CA ASP A 390 13.42 -20.49 -21.17
C ASP A 390 14.84 -20.89 -20.77
N ARG A 391 15.85 -20.25 -21.36
CA ARG A 391 17.26 -20.49 -20.99
C ARG A 391 17.55 -20.18 -19.51
N SER A 392 16.92 -19.15 -18.96
CA SER A 392 17.12 -18.76 -17.56
C SER A 392 16.45 -19.74 -16.60
N LEU A 393 15.22 -20.19 -16.91
CA LEU A 393 14.55 -21.26 -16.16
C LEU A 393 15.36 -22.56 -16.17
N ARG A 394 15.94 -22.96 -17.31
CA ARG A 394 16.83 -24.13 -17.40
C ARG A 394 18.06 -23.98 -16.52
N ARG A 395 18.81 -22.86 -16.64
CA ARG A 395 19.99 -22.60 -15.80
C ARG A 395 19.66 -22.57 -14.31
N LEU A 396 18.58 -21.89 -13.93
CA LEU A 396 18.14 -21.81 -12.54
C LEU A 396 17.73 -23.19 -12.00
N HIS A 397 17.11 -24.02 -12.83
CA HIS A 397 16.73 -25.37 -12.47
C HIS A 397 17.93 -26.30 -12.32
N GLU A 398 18.83 -26.32 -13.30
CA GLU A 398 20.09 -27.09 -13.27
C GLU A 398 20.97 -26.69 -12.09
N ALA A 399 21.05 -25.39 -11.79
CA ALA A 399 21.78 -24.89 -10.65
C ALA A 399 21.05 -25.11 -9.31
N GLY A 400 19.83 -25.65 -9.29
CA GLY A 400 19.08 -25.97 -8.08
C GLY A 400 18.49 -24.78 -7.33
N TRP A 401 18.24 -23.64 -8.00
CA TRP A 401 17.54 -22.48 -7.41
C TRP A 401 16.02 -22.62 -7.50
N ILE A 402 15.53 -23.34 -8.51
CA ILE A 402 14.11 -23.64 -8.72
C ILE A 402 13.92 -25.12 -9.03
N THR A 403 12.76 -25.66 -8.65
CA THR A 403 12.36 -27.03 -9.00
C THR A 403 11.15 -27.02 -9.92
N ARG A 404 11.18 -27.84 -10.96
CA ARG A 404 10.02 -28.06 -11.83
C ARG A 404 9.13 -29.11 -11.19
N ARG A 405 7.93 -28.71 -10.78
CA ARG A 405 6.93 -29.58 -10.14
C ARG A 405 6.04 -30.28 -11.16
N ARG A 406 5.78 -29.61 -12.29
CA ARG A 406 5.01 -30.16 -13.41
C ARG A 406 5.58 -29.66 -14.73
N GLN A 407 5.66 -30.53 -15.72
CA GLN A 407 6.03 -30.16 -17.09
C GLN A 407 4.90 -29.35 -17.74
N ALA A 408 5.22 -28.52 -18.72
CA ALA A 408 4.19 -27.89 -19.55
C ALA A 408 3.48 -28.96 -20.37
N ASP A 409 2.15 -28.86 -20.48
CA ASP A 409 1.31 -29.81 -21.21
C ASP A 409 0.12 -29.09 -21.86
N GLY A 410 0.00 -29.20 -23.19
CA GLY A 410 -1.00 -28.49 -23.98
C GLY A 410 -1.06 -26.98 -23.68
N PRO A 411 -2.21 -26.45 -23.20
CA PRO A 411 -2.35 -25.04 -22.81
C PRO A 411 -1.74 -24.72 -21.43
N ASN A 412 -1.39 -25.74 -20.63
CA ASN A 412 -0.91 -25.57 -19.27
C ASN A 412 0.59 -25.26 -19.22
N ALA A 413 0.94 -24.17 -18.53
CA ALA A 413 2.34 -23.84 -18.29
C ALA A 413 3.02 -24.82 -17.32
N ALA A 414 4.35 -24.92 -17.45
CA ALA A 414 5.17 -25.61 -16.46
C ALA A 414 5.02 -24.95 -15.09
N VAL A 415 4.99 -25.78 -14.04
CA VAL A 415 4.85 -25.33 -12.64
C VAL A 415 6.21 -25.36 -11.97
N TRP A 416 6.58 -24.25 -11.37
CA TRP A 416 7.89 -24.01 -10.76
C TRP A 416 7.74 -23.65 -9.28
N ARG A 417 8.72 -24.06 -8.49
CA ARG A 417 8.85 -23.74 -7.06
C ARG A 417 10.24 -23.15 -6.78
N LEU A 418 10.28 -22.05 -6.02
CA LEU A 418 11.53 -21.52 -5.45
C LEU A 418 12.06 -22.49 -4.39
N THR A 419 13.35 -22.76 -4.40
CA THR A 419 13.98 -23.66 -3.41
C THR A 419 14.33 -22.93 -2.12
N GLU A 420 14.44 -23.67 -1.02
CA GLU A 420 14.90 -23.16 0.29
C GLU A 420 16.41 -22.87 0.32
N ARG A 421 17.12 -23.03 -0.81
CA ARG A 421 18.57 -22.72 -0.91
C ARG A 421 18.88 -21.25 -0.62
N PHE A 422 17.89 -20.37 -0.74
CA PHE A 422 18.02 -18.97 -0.36
C PHE A 422 18.08 -18.79 1.16
N SER A 423 17.46 -19.68 1.92
CA SER A 423 17.39 -19.63 3.37
C SER A 423 18.70 -20.12 3.99
N THR A 424 19.23 -19.39 4.97
CA THR A 424 20.23 -19.95 5.88
C THR A 424 19.59 -21.05 6.71
N PRO A 425 20.23 -22.21 6.90
CA PRO A 425 19.72 -23.23 7.81
C PRO A 425 19.66 -22.64 9.21
N VAL A 426 18.47 -22.61 9.78
CA VAL A 426 18.30 -22.36 11.21
C VAL A 426 18.72 -23.66 11.90
N GLU A 427 19.89 -23.69 12.53
CA GLU A 427 20.26 -24.79 13.43
C GLU A 427 19.23 -24.82 14.57
N HIS A 428 18.31 -25.77 14.49
CA HIS A 428 17.31 -26.00 15.52
C HIS A 428 17.93 -26.83 16.65
N LEU A 429 18.43 -26.17 17.68
CA LEU A 429 18.82 -26.79 18.94
C LEU A 429 17.71 -26.59 19.98
N GLY A 430 16.75 -27.52 20.06
CA GLY A 430 15.88 -27.69 21.22
C GLY A 430 14.40 -27.97 20.94
N PRO A 431 13.64 -28.50 21.92
CA PRO A 431 12.23 -28.82 21.77
C PRO A 431 11.36 -27.54 21.80
N LEU A 432 10.71 -27.30 20.67
CA LEU A 432 9.64 -26.34 20.34
C LEU A 432 8.95 -25.63 21.52
N HIS A 433 9.28 -24.36 21.71
CA HIS A 433 8.25 -23.33 21.84
C HIS A 433 8.30 -22.51 20.55
N ASP A 434 7.13 -22.29 19.95
CA ASP A 434 6.91 -21.63 18.66
C ASP A 434 7.10 -20.11 18.80
N VAL A 435 8.32 -19.66 19.13
CA VAL A 435 8.61 -18.26 19.50
C VAL A 435 9.00 -17.41 18.28
N THR A 436 9.05 -17.97 17.06
CA THR A 436 9.42 -17.22 15.83
C THR A 436 8.30 -17.09 14.80
N ALA A 437 7.11 -17.61 15.07
CA ALA A 437 5.96 -17.40 14.18
C ALA A 437 5.59 -15.91 14.20
N ARG A 438 5.81 -15.21 13.07
CA ARG A 438 5.30 -13.84 12.88
C ARG A 438 3.79 -13.87 13.15
N PRO A 439 3.24 -12.98 14.00
CA PRO A 439 1.81 -12.79 14.11
C PRO A 439 1.19 -12.65 12.71
N PRO A 440 -0.02 -13.20 12.45
CA PRO A 440 -0.63 -13.15 11.11
C PRO A 440 -0.61 -11.76 10.47
N ALA A 441 -0.84 -10.70 11.25
CA ALA A 441 -0.77 -9.32 10.77
C ALA A 441 0.62 -8.94 10.25
N GLU A 442 1.69 -9.26 10.99
CA GLU A 442 3.06 -8.99 10.57
C GLU A 442 3.44 -9.78 9.31
N LEU A 443 2.94 -11.02 9.19
CA LEU A 443 3.13 -11.82 7.97
C LEU A 443 2.51 -11.14 6.74
N PHE A 444 1.31 -10.58 6.86
CA PHE A 444 0.65 -9.87 5.76
C PHE A 444 1.32 -8.52 5.45
N ASP A 445 1.79 -7.79 6.46
CA ASP A 445 2.54 -6.54 6.28
C ASP A 445 3.86 -6.79 5.53
N VAL A 446 4.62 -7.82 5.96
CA VAL A 446 5.86 -8.20 5.26
C VAL A 446 5.55 -8.68 3.85
N ARG A 447 4.50 -9.49 3.64
CA ARG A 447 4.07 -9.91 2.30
C ARG A 447 3.78 -8.71 1.41
N ALA A 448 3.05 -7.70 1.89
CA ALA A 448 2.71 -6.51 1.13
C ALA A 448 3.98 -5.72 0.73
N ALA A 449 4.90 -5.50 1.68
CA ALA A 449 6.16 -4.82 1.43
C ALA A 449 7.05 -5.58 0.42
N LEU A 450 7.10 -6.92 0.51
CA LEU A 450 7.83 -7.76 -0.45
C LEU A 450 7.20 -7.70 -1.85
N ILE A 451 5.87 -7.70 -1.97
CA ILE A 451 5.18 -7.53 -3.25
C ILE A 451 5.54 -6.19 -3.87
N GLU A 452 5.47 -5.09 -3.11
CA GLU A 452 5.82 -3.75 -3.58
C GLU A 452 7.27 -3.69 -4.07
N ALA A 453 8.22 -4.22 -3.29
CA ALA A 453 9.63 -4.26 -3.67
C ALA A 453 9.90 -5.06 -4.96
N LEU A 454 9.21 -6.18 -5.14
CA LEU A 454 9.33 -7.01 -6.35
C LEU A 454 8.68 -6.32 -7.56
N GLU A 455 7.51 -5.70 -7.40
CA GLU A 455 6.80 -4.95 -8.44
C GLU A 455 7.61 -3.75 -8.90
N ASP A 456 8.21 -3.00 -7.97
CA ASP A 456 9.12 -1.90 -8.26
C ASP A 456 10.31 -2.35 -9.08
N ARG A 457 10.93 -3.48 -8.72
CA ARG A 457 12.08 -4.03 -9.46
C ARG A 457 11.70 -4.48 -10.87
N ILE A 458 10.59 -5.21 -11.01
CA ILE A 458 10.06 -5.65 -12.31
C ILE A 458 9.72 -4.44 -13.19
N THR A 459 9.03 -3.45 -12.63
CA THR A 459 8.56 -2.26 -13.34
C THR A 459 9.70 -1.32 -13.72
N ALA A 460 10.71 -1.16 -12.87
CA ALA A 460 11.90 -0.36 -13.16
C ALA A 460 12.65 -0.90 -14.39
N GLY A 461 12.80 -2.23 -14.49
CA GLY A 461 13.51 -2.90 -15.58
C GLY A 461 12.71 -3.07 -16.87
N ARG A 462 11.37 -3.13 -16.79
CA ARG A 462 10.48 -3.36 -17.93
C ARG A 462 10.26 -2.09 -18.75
N HIS A 463 11.18 -1.79 -19.67
CA HIS A 463 10.98 -0.71 -20.64
C HIS A 463 11.81 -0.89 -21.93
N ASP A 464 11.29 -0.43 -23.07
CA ASP A 464 11.96 -0.38 -24.38
C ASP A 464 13.39 0.18 -24.35
N VAL A 465 13.64 1.21 -23.53
CA VAL A 465 14.92 1.90 -23.42
C VAL A 465 16.02 0.96 -22.91
N PHE A 466 15.67 -0.12 -22.22
CA PHE A 466 16.61 -1.09 -21.66
C PHE A 466 16.82 -2.33 -22.55
N THR A 467 16.17 -2.38 -23.71
CA THR A 467 16.42 -3.42 -24.71
C THR A 467 17.85 -3.30 -25.26
N ARG A 468 18.36 -4.36 -25.91
CA ARG A 468 19.70 -4.35 -26.53
C ARG A 468 19.86 -3.27 -27.60
N ALA A 469 18.76 -2.92 -28.30
CA ALA A 469 18.75 -1.83 -29.27
C ALA A 469 18.86 -0.43 -28.61
N GLY A 470 18.56 -0.32 -27.31
CA GLY A 470 18.63 0.91 -26.53
C GLY A 470 19.87 0.99 -25.64
N LEU A 471 19.65 1.24 -24.35
CA LEU A 471 20.70 1.37 -23.33
C LEU A 471 21.23 0.03 -22.82
N GLY A 472 20.48 -1.06 -23.05
CA GLY A 472 20.88 -2.41 -22.74
C GLY A 472 20.82 -2.82 -21.25
N PRO A 473 21.17 -4.09 -20.95
CA PRO A 473 20.95 -4.71 -19.64
C PRO A 473 21.78 -4.12 -18.49
N THR A 474 23.01 -3.67 -18.75
CA THR A 474 23.82 -3.03 -17.69
C THR A 474 23.21 -1.70 -17.23
N ALA A 475 22.67 -0.90 -18.16
CA ALA A 475 21.97 0.33 -17.81
C ALA A 475 20.65 0.04 -17.09
N ARG A 476 19.97 -1.06 -17.44
CA ARG A 476 18.79 -1.58 -16.74
C ARG A 476 19.10 -1.87 -15.27
N GLY A 477 20.07 -2.73 -15.00
CA GLY A 477 20.43 -3.11 -13.61
C GLY A 477 20.91 -1.91 -12.78
N MET A 478 21.60 -0.96 -13.41
CA MET A 478 21.97 0.30 -12.76
C MET A 478 20.75 1.16 -12.42
N TYR A 479 19.78 1.27 -13.34
CA TYR A 479 18.56 2.03 -13.11
C TYR A 479 17.65 1.40 -12.04
N GLU A 480 17.55 0.07 -12.02
CA GLU A 480 16.87 -0.70 -10.97
C GLU A 480 17.48 -0.42 -9.58
N SER A 481 18.79 -0.16 -9.50
CA SER A 481 19.52 0.11 -8.25
C SER A 481 19.46 1.57 -7.77
N LEU A 482 18.91 2.49 -8.58
CA LEU A 482 18.72 3.90 -8.23
C LEU A 482 17.37 4.12 -7.53
N THR A 483 17.38 4.88 -6.44
CA THR A 483 16.18 5.31 -5.70
C THR A 483 15.88 6.78 -5.95
N SER A 484 14.73 7.28 -5.46
CA SER A 484 14.43 8.73 -5.45
C SER A 484 15.31 9.53 -4.49
N ALA A 485 15.80 8.89 -3.42
CA ALA A 485 16.79 9.46 -2.50
C ALA A 485 18.20 9.49 -3.11
N GLU A 486 19.03 10.42 -2.65
CA GLU A 486 20.43 10.57 -3.09
C GLU A 486 21.32 9.51 -2.44
N ASN A 487 22.12 8.82 -3.25
CA ASN A 487 23.04 7.77 -2.79
C ASN A 487 24.44 7.98 -3.38
N SER A 488 25.48 7.59 -2.64
CA SER A 488 26.85 7.59 -3.16
C SER A 488 27.02 6.61 -4.33
N VAL A 489 28.03 6.85 -5.17
CA VAL A 489 28.34 5.95 -6.31
C VAL A 489 28.66 4.54 -5.80
N GLU A 490 29.35 4.45 -4.67
CA GLU A 490 29.76 3.20 -4.01
C GLU A 490 28.53 2.40 -3.56
N SER A 491 27.56 3.07 -2.93
CA SER A 491 26.30 2.44 -2.50
C SER A 491 25.50 1.91 -3.70
N VAL A 492 25.35 2.73 -4.75
CA VAL A 492 24.62 2.32 -5.96
C VAL A 492 25.35 1.20 -6.71
N ALA A 493 26.69 1.27 -6.81
CA ALA A 493 27.51 0.22 -7.42
C ALA A 493 27.45 -1.09 -6.64
N GLY A 494 27.46 -1.01 -5.30
CA GLY A 494 27.25 -2.13 -4.40
C GLY A 494 25.91 -2.80 -4.66
N ARG A 495 24.80 -2.06 -4.63
CA ARG A 495 23.46 -2.60 -4.93
C ARG A 495 23.35 -3.20 -6.32
N ALA A 496 23.99 -2.57 -7.31
CA ALA A 496 23.99 -3.07 -8.69
C ALA A 496 24.93 -4.27 -8.90
N GLY A 497 25.82 -4.59 -7.96
CA GLY A 497 26.84 -5.64 -8.08
C GLY A 497 27.86 -5.36 -9.20
N LEU A 498 28.06 -4.09 -9.55
CA LEU A 498 28.93 -3.68 -10.64
C LEU A 498 30.26 -3.13 -10.11
N PRO A 499 31.40 -3.47 -10.76
CA PRO A 499 32.68 -2.81 -10.47
C PRO A 499 32.56 -1.30 -10.62
N HIS A 500 33.23 -0.54 -9.74
CA HIS A 500 33.11 0.93 -9.65
C HIS A 500 33.25 1.65 -11.00
N GLY A 501 34.22 1.24 -11.83
CA GLY A 501 34.40 1.82 -13.18
C GLY A 501 33.21 1.59 -14.12
N ARG A 502 32.66 0.37 -14.15
CA ARG A 502 31.46 0.05 -14.96
C ARG A 502 30.23 0.77 -14.42
N ALA A 503 30.12 0.89 -13.10
CA ALA A 503 29.02 1.60 -12.46
C ALA A 503 29.02 3.09 -12.84
N ARG A 504 30.17 3.76 -12.78
CA ARG A 504 30.33 5.16 -13.22
C ARG A 504 29.98 5.34 -14.70
N ALA A 505 30.42 4.43 -15.57
CA ALA A 505 30.09 4.49 -16.99
C ALA A 505 28.59 4.34 -17.24
N ALA A 506 27.92 3.42 -16.52
CA ALA A 506 26.48 3.22 -16.60
C ALA A 506 25.70 4.45 -16.09
N LEU A 507 26.08 5.02 -14.94
CA LEU A 507 25.48 6.24 -14.38
C LEU A 507 25.66 7.44 -15.30
N ALA A 508 26.85 7.64 -15.87
CA ALA A 508 27.10 8.68 -16.86
C ALA A 508 26.22 8.49 -18.10
N ARG A 509 26.04 7.25 -18.57
CA ARG A 509 25.13 6.93 -19.68
C ARG A 509 23.67 7.27 -19.34
N LEU A 510 23.18 6.91 -18.15
CA LEU A 510 21.83 7.26 -17.70
C LEU A 510 21.65 8.78 -17.57
N ARG A 511 22.66 9.51 -17.07
CA ARG A 511 22.65 10.97 -16.96
C ARG A 511 22.52 11.67 -18.31
N ARG A 512 23.27 11.21 -19.31
CA ARG A 512 23.21 11.75 -20.69
C ARG A 512 21.81 11.70 -21.28
N HIS A 513 21.00 10.72 -20.86
CA HIS A 513 19.61 10.58 -21.28
C HIS A 513 18.61 11.10 -20.24
N THR A 514 19.05 11.84 -19.22
CA THR A 514 18.21 12.43 -18.17
C THR A 514 17.41 11.42 -17.33
N LEU A 515 17.84 10.16 -17.29
CA LEU A 515 17.23 9.09 -16.47
C LEU A 515 17.78 9.07 -15.03
N ALA A 516 18.99 9.59 -14.83
CA ALA A 516 19.62 9.76 -13.52
C ALA A 516 20.07 11.21 -13.35
N ILE A 517 20.01 11.71 -12.11
CA ILE A 517 20.48 13.04 -11.72
C ILE A 517 21.70 12.88 -10.83
N ALA A 518 22.74 13.66 -11.12
CA ALA A 518 23.91 13.78 -10.26
C ALA A 518 23.80 15.10 -9.48
N SER A 519 23.93 15.03 -8.16
CA SER A 519 24.02 16.16 -7.23
C SER A 519 25.37 16.10 -6.49
N PRO A 520 25.75 17.14 -5.74
CA PRO A 520 26.89 17.07 -4.83
C PRO A 520 26.77 15.98 -3.75
N ALA A 521 25.54 15.63 -3.34
CA ALA A 521 25.26 14.61 -2.33
C ALA A 521 25.04 13.20 -2.90
N GLY A 522 25.04 13.02 -4.23
CA GLY A 522 25.15 11.72 -4.86
C GLY A 522 24.34 11.57 -6.16
N TRP A 523 23.86 10.34 -6.39
CA TRP A 523 23.07 9.96 -7.54
C TRP A 523 21.67 9.55 -7.12
N ARG A 524 20.68 9.98 -7.90
CA ARG A 524 19.28 9.56 -7.72
C ARG A 524 18.58 9.37 -9.05
N ARG A 525 17.49 8.60 -9.01
CA ARG A 525 16.53 8.51 -10.11
C ARG A 525 15.83 9.85 -10.28
N ARG A 526 15.51 10.19 -11.53
CA ARG A 526 14.64 11.34 -11.80
C ARG A 526 13.22 11.03 -11.29
N LEU A 527 12.60 12.00 -10.61
CA LEU A 527 11.25 11.87 -10.05
C LEU A 527 10.18 11.68 -11.14
N GLN A 528 10.32 12.40 -12.25
CA GLN A 528 9.49 12.22 -13.43
C GLN A 528 10.06 11.10 -14.31
N ASP A 529 9.21 10.20 -14.80
CA ASP A 529 9.63 9.10 -15.67
C ASP A 529 9.85 9.59 -17.11
N PHE A 530 11.12 9.59 -17.55
CA PHE A 530 11.53 9.99 -18.89
C PHE A 530 11.84 8.81 -19.82
N ARG A 531 11.63 7.56 -19.38
CA ARG A 531 12.00 6.37 -20.16
C ARG A 531 11.33 6.34 -21.54
N SER A 532 10.04 6.70 -21.64
CA SER A 532 9.30 6.77 -22.91
C SER A 532 9.82 7.86 -23.84
N HIS A 533 10.22 9.01 -23.30
CA HIS A 533 10.84 10.08 -24.09
C HIS A 533 12.19 9.63 -24.66
N VAL A 534 13.03 9.00 -23.84
CA VAL A 534 14.33 8.48 -24.27
C VAL A 534 14.18 7.36 -25.30
N ALA A 535 13.22 6.45 -25.11
CA ALA A 535 12.94 5.38 -26.05
C ALA A 535 12.58 5.90 -27.44
N ARG A 536 11.76 6.96 -27.54
CA ARG A 536 11.46 7.63 -28.81
C ARG A 536 12.69 8.26 -29.44
N ARG A 537 13.51 8.96 -28.64
CA ARG A 537 14.77 9.57 -29.13
C ARG A 537 15.80 8.56 -29.65
N LEU A 538 15.82 7.36 -29.07
CA LEU A 538 16.68 6.26 -29.50
C LEU A 538 16.06 5.42 -30.63
N GLY A 539 14.83 5.71 -31.07
CA GLY A 539 14.14 4.94 -32.10
C GLY A 539 13.71 3.52 -31.66
N VAL A 540 13.65 3.26 -30.35
CA VAL A 540 13.36 1.93 -29.79
C VAL A 540 11.95 1.80 -29.21
N ALA A 541 11.13 2.84 -29.32
CA ALA A 541 9.76 2.83 -28.82
C ALA A 541 8.90 1.73 -29.50
N GLY A 542 8.07 1.06 -28.70
CA GLY A 542 7.15 0.01 -29.11
C GLY A 542 7.79 -1.37 -29.33
N ILE A 543 9.07 -1.59 -28.97
CA ILE A 543 9.70 -2.91 -29.11
C ILE A 543 9.00 -3.97 -28.24
N LEU A 544 8.74 -3.64 -26.97
CA LEU A 544 8.07 -4.56 -26.05
C LEU A 544 6.61 -4.77 -26.43
N GLU A 545 5.92 -3.74 -26.92
CA GLU A 545 4.55 -3.82 -27.40
C GLU A 545 4.42 -4.72 -28.65
N ARG A 546 5.27 -4.51 -29.67
CA ARG A 546 5.33 -5.39 -30.84
C ARG A 546 5.62 -6.85 -30.47
N ARG A 547 6.46 -7.08 -29.46
CA ARG A 547 6.74 -8.41 -28.95
C ARG A 547 5.54 -9.01 -28.20
N ALA A 548 4.82 -8.21 -27.42
CA ALA A 548 3.60 -8.65 -26.75
C ALA A 548 2.55 -9.06 -27.78
N GLN A 549 2.37 -8.27 -28.84
CA GLN A 549 1.47 -8.61 -29.95
C GLN A 549 1.92 -9.89 -30.65
N GLN A 550 3.21 -10.04 -30.97
CA GLN A 550 3.74 -11.27 -31.54
C GLN A 550 3.42 -12.49 -30.65
N TYR A 551 3.46 -12.35 -29.32
CA TYR A 551 3.10 -13.43 -28.40
C TYR A 551 1.60 -13.72 -28.33
N VAL A 552 0.73 -12.75 -28.62
CA VAL A 552 -0.70 -13.00 -28.82
C VAL A 552 -0.88 -13.82 -30.10
N ASP A 553 -0.30 -13.38 -31.22
CA ASP A 553 -0.39 -14.08 -32.49
C ASP A 553 0.15 -15.52 -32.40
N GLU A 554 1.29 -15.73 -31.71
CA GLU A 554 1.85 -17.05 -31.48
C GLU A 554 0.99 -17.95 -30.58
N ARG A 555 0.21 -17.39 -29.66
CA ARG A 555 -0.74 -18.15 -28.82
C ARG A 555 -1.95 -18.57 -29.63
N ASP A 556 -2.52 -17.66 -30.42
CA ASP A 556 -3.65 -17.94 -31.32
C ASP A 556 -3.25 -19.01 -32.35
N LEU A 557 -2.07 -18.90 -32.94
CA LEU A 557 -1.53 -19.92 -33.84
C LEU A 557 -1.37 -21.29 -33.15
N TRP A 558 -0.87 -21.30 -31.92
CA TRP A 558 -0.68 -22.54 -31.16
C TRP A 558 -2.01 -23.19 -30.80
N ALA A 559 -3.00 -22.41 -30.35
CA ALA A 559 -4.34 -22.90 -30.05
C ALA A 559 -5.01 -23.49 -31.31
N TRP A 560 -4.91 -22.79 -32.44
CA TRP A 560 -5.40 -23.29 -33.73
C TRP A 560 -4.71 -24.60 -34.14
N TRP A 561 -3.40 -24.73 -33.93
CA TRP A 561 -2.67 -25.96 -34.20
C TRP A 561 -3.09 -27.12 -33.27
N GLN A 562 -3.31 -26.85 -31.99
CA GLN A 562 -3.79 -27.88 -31.04
C GLN A 562 -5.18 -28.38 -31.44
N ASP A 563 -6.09 -27.48 -31.82
CA ASP A 563 -7.42 -27.83 -32.34
C ASP A 563 -7.31 -28.73 -33.58
N HIS A 564 -6.44 -28.38 -34.54
CA HIS A 564 -6.17 -29.23 -35.70
C HIS A 564 -5.69 -30.64 -35.32
N LEU A 565 -4.79 -30.76 -34.36
CA LEU A 565 -4.31 -32.07 -33.88
C LEU A 565 -5.44 -32.88 -33.24
N VAL A 566 -6.33 -32.25 -32.48
CA VAL A 566 -7.51 -32.90 -31.89
C VAL A 566 -8.47 -33.41 -32.97
N ARG A 567 -8.76 -32.58 -34.00
CA ARG A 567 -9.58 -32.96 -35.16
C ARG A 567 -8.96 -34.14 -35.92
N LYS A 568 -7.66 -34.07 -36.20
CA LYS A 568 -6.90 -35.13 -36.90
C LYS A 568 -6.87 -36.45 -36.11
N ALA A 569 -6.88 -36.38 -34.78
CA ALA A 569 -6.93 -37.55 -33.91
C ALA A 569 -8.34 -38.20 -33.81
N GLY A 570 -9.36 -37.67 -34.50
CA GLY A 570 -10.73 -38.19 -34.49
C GLY A 570 -11.45 -38.03 -33.15
N ARG A 571 -10.91 -37.24 -32.22
CA ARG A 571 -11.49 -37.02 -30.89
C ARG A 571 -12.45 -35.83 -30.96
N ARG A 572 -13.75 -36.07 -31.05
CA ARG A 572 -14.77 -35.03 -30.77
C ARG A 572 -14.61 -34.62 -29.30
N GLY A 573 -14.19 -33.38 -29.06
CA GLY A 573 -13.85 -32.87 -27.74
C GLY A 573 -14.99 -33.04 -26.74
N ARG A 574 -14.83 -33.97 -25.80
CA ARG A 574 -15.58 -33.97 -24.53
C ARG A 574 -14.64 -33.41 -23.48
N ASP A 575 -14.85 -32.17 -23.09
CA ASP A 575 -14.22 -31.65 -21.88
C ASP A 575 -14.85 -32.34 -20.67
N ARG A 576 -14.10 -33.29 -20.08
CA ARG A 576 -14.34 -33.71 -18.70
C ARG A 576 -13.71 -32.66 -17.80
N VAL A 577 -14.54 -31.79 -17.23
CA VAL A 577 -14.17 -30.99 -16.05
C VAL A 577 -13.86 -31.96 -14.90
N PRO A 578 -12.66 -31.95 -14.29
CA PRO A 578 -12.43 -32.67 -13.05
C PRO A 578 -13.25 -32.01 -11.93
N PRO A 579 -14.01 -32.75 -11.10
CA PRO A 579 -14.91 -32.15 -10.10
C PRO A 579 -14.19 -31.61 -8.85
N THR A 580 -12.89 -31.35 -8.89
CA THR A 580 -12.13 -30.90 -7.72
C THR A 580 -10.96 -29.98 -8.11
N GLN A 581 -11.26 -28.77 -8.57
CA GLN A 581 -10.38 -27.61 -8.43
C GLN A 581 -11.18 -26.34 -8.76
N ALA A 582 -11.40 -25.47 -7.76
CA ALA A 582 -11.99 -24.17 -7.98
C ALA A 582 -11.02 -23.33 -8.83
N VAL A 583 -11.34 -23.19 -10.11
CA VAL A 583 -10.56 -22.41 -11.07
C VAL A 583 -10.84 -20.92 -10.81
N LEU A 584 -9.85 -20.20 -10.29
CA LEU A 584 -9.91 -18.76 -9.96
C LEU A 584 -9.87 -17.83 -11.19
N PHE A 585 -9.76 -18.37 -12.39
CA PHE A 585 -9.92 -17.65 -13.65
C PHE A 585 -10.66 -18.53 -14.65
N ARG A 586 -11.97 -18.28 -14.85
CA ARG A 586 -12.58 -18.65 -16.12
C ARG A 586 -11.96 -17.73 -17.16
N SER A 587 -11.12 -18.27 -18.05
CA SER A 587 -11.08 -17.72 -19.39
C SER A 587 -12.44 -18.05 -20.00
N GLU A 588 -13.37 -17.10 -19.98
CA GLU A 588 -14.39 -17.11 -21.02
C GLU A 588 -13.61 -16.94 -22.32
N ASP A 589 -13.35 -18.04 -23.02
CA ASP A 589 -12.96 -17.96 -24.42
C ASP A 589 -14.14 -17.31 -25.13
N GLU A 590 -14.05 -16.01 -25.42
CA GLU A 590 -15.04 -15.26 -26.19
C GLU A 590 -15.32 -15.91 -27.58
N ARG A 591 -14.50 -16.89 -27.99
CA ARG A 591 -14.58 -17.59 -29.29
C ARG A 591 -15.27 -18.96 -29.26
N GLY A 592 -15.70 -19.45 -28.09
CA GLY A 592 -16.40 -20.74 -27.95
C GLY A 592 -15.49 -21.98 -27.89
N GLY A 593 -16.08 -23.17 -27.66
CA GLY A 593 -15.37 -24.44 -27.48
C GLY A 593 -14.66 -25.01 -28.73
N PRO A 594 -14.44 -26.34 -28.85
CA PRO A 594 -13.61 -26.98 -29.90
C PRO A 594 -14.03 -26.78 -31.37
N GLU A 595 -15.01 -25.92 -31.64
CA GLU A 595 -15.46 -25.49 -32.97
C GLU A 595 -15.01 -24.06 -33.31
N ALA A 596 -14.20 -23.42 -32.46
CA ALA A 596 -13.85 -22.00 -32.56
C ALA A 596 -12.91 -21.62 -33.71
N TYR A 597 -12.14 -22.56 -34.25
CA TYR A 597 -11.09 -22.29 -35.25
C TYR A 597 -11.45 -22.86 -36.64
N PRO A 598 -11.10 -22.18 -37.74
CA PRO A 598 -11.26 -22.71 -39.10
C PRO A 598 -10.31 -23.91 -39.36
N THR A 599 -10.45 -24.59 -40.49
CA THR A 599 -9.50 -25.65 -40.88
C THR A 599 -8.07 -25.11 -41.03
N TYR A 600 -7.11 -25.79 -40.39
CA TYR A 600 -5.70 -25.38 -40.39
C TYR A 600 -5.06 -25.57 -41.78
N PRO A 601 -4.36 -24.56 -42.34
CA PRO A 601 -3.76 -24.65 -43.66
C PRO A 601 -2.69 -25.74 -43.67
N CYS A 602 -2.71 -26.57 -44.70
CA CYS A 602 -1.75 -27.66 -44.90
C CYS A 602 -1.14 -27.54 -46.30
N SER A 603 0.15 -27.85 -46.41
CA SER A 603 0.81 -27.99 -47.70
C SER A 603 0.26 -29.18 -48.48
N SER A 604 0.59 -29.25 -49.78
CA SER A 604 0.13 -30.31 -50.69
C SER A 604 0.53 -31.74 -50.27
N ASP A 605 1.51 -31.88 -49.38
CA ASP A 605 1.95 -33.14 -48.76
C ASP A 605 1.24 -33.46 -47.43
N GLY A 606 0.23 -32.68 -47.02
CA GLY A 606 -0.58 -32.89 -45.82
C GLY A 606 0.10 -32.50 -44.50
N ARG A 607 1.22 -31.78 -44.56
CA ARG A 607 1.87 -31.18 -43.37
C ARG A 607 1.26 -29.82 -43.07
N GLY A 608 1.22 -29.41 -41.80
CA GLY A 608 0.69 -28.10 -41.41
C GLY A 608 1.57 -26.95 -41.92
N ASP A 609 0.96 -25.98 -42.59
CA ASP A 609 1.64 -24.76 -43.04
C ASP A 609 1.53 -23.66 -41.97
N HIS A 610 2.51 -23.66 -41.06
CA HIS A 610 2.58 -22.68 -39.98
C HIS A 610 2.83 -21.24 -40.46
N GLN A 611 3.44 -21.06 -41.64
CA GLN A 611 3.73 -19.72 -42.16
C GLN A 611 2.47 -19.05 -42.69
N GLU A 612 1.68 -19.80 -43.46
CA GLU A 612 0.39 -19.35 -43.96
C GLU A 612 -0.61 -19.15 -42.81
N ALA A 613 -0.67 -20.08 -41.85
CA ALA A 613 -1.49 -19.92 -40.66
C ALA A 613 -1.14 -18.63 -39.89
N MET A 614 0.15 -18.36 -39.65
CA MET A 614 0.60 -17.14 -38.99
C MET A 614 0.22 -15.87 -39.78
N ARG A 615 0.22 -15.94 -41.12
CA ARG A 615 -0.22 -14.83 -41.98
C ARG A 615 -1.70 -14.51 -41.77
N PHE A 616 -2.56 -15.53 -41.63
CA PHE A 616 -3.98 -15.34 -41.33
C PHE A 616 -4.20 -14.76 -39.93
N VAL A 617 -3.50 -15.28 -38.91
CA VAL A 617 -3.59 -14.76 -37.54
C VAL A 617 -3.23 -13.27 -37.50
N ARG A 618 -2.09 -12.88 -38.08
CA ARG A 618 -1.64 -11.48 -38.09
C ARG A 618 -2.56 -10.52 -38.82
N ARG A 619 -3.35 -11.02 -39.77
CA ARG A 619 -4.34 -10.24 -40.52
C ARG A 619 -5.72 -10.21 -39.86
N GLY A 620 -5.92 -10.96 -38.77
CA GLY A 620 -7.22 -11.06 -38.10
C GLY A 620 -8.26 -11.86 -38.88
N LEU A 621 -7.85 -12.69 -39.85
CA LEU A 621 -8.77 -13.34 -40.80
C LEU A 621 -9.38 -14.65 -40.28
N LEU A 622 -9.13 -15.05 -39.03
CA LEU A 622 -9.58 -16.34 -38.50
C LEU A 622 -11.12 -16.47 -38.49
N GLN A 623 -11.82 -15.39 -38.14
CA GLN A 623 -13.29 -15.40 -38.11
C GLN A 623 -13.85 -15.43 -39.54
N GLU A 624 -13.33 -14.60 -40.44
CA GLU A 624 -13.76 -14.58 -41.85
C GLU A 624 -13.54 -15.94 -42.55
N LEU A 625 -12.40 -16.59 -42.30
CA LEU A 625 -12.13 -17.93 -42.84
C LEU A 625 -13.11 -18.97 -42.30
N ARG A 626 -13.49 -18.86 -41.03
CA ARG A 626 -14.48 -19.73 -40.41
C ARG A 626 -15.87 -19.50 -41.00
N ASP A 627 -16.26 -18.25 -41.18
CA ASP A 627 -17.56 -17.90 -41.76
C ASP A 627 -17.66 -18.40 -43.22
N LEU A 628 -16.56 -18.35 -43.98
CA LEU A 628 -16.47 -18.94 -45.32
C LEU A 628 -16.57 -20.48 -45.31
N GLU A 629 -15.91 -21.14 -44.35
CA GLU A 629 -15.98 -22.60 -44.19
C GLU A 629 -17.38 -23.08 -43.78
N LEU A 630 -18.09 -22.32 -42.94
CA LEU A 630 -19.47 -22.63 -42.54
C LEU A 630 -20.49 -22.36 -43.66
N ALA A 631 -20.16 -21.49 -44.61
CA ALA A 631 -21.00 -21.16 -45.75
C ALA A 631 -20.82 -22.11 -46.96
N ALA A 632 -19.73 -22.90 -46.97
CA ALA A 632 -19.40 -23.90 -47.99
C ALA A 632 -19.92 -25.29 -47.60
#